data_AF-A0A2D4EPL2-F1
#
_entry.id   AF-A0A2D4EPL2-F1
#
_cell.length_a   1.000
_cell.length_b   1.000
_cell.length_c   1.000
_cell.angle_alpha   90.00
_cell.angle_beta   90.00
_cell.angle_gamma   90.00
#
_symmetry.space_group_name_H-M   'P 1'
#
loop_
_entity.id
_entity.type
_entity.pdbx_description
1 polymer ?
#
loop_
_entity_poly.entity_id
_entity_poly.type
_entity_poly.pdbx_seq_one_letter_code
_entity_poly.pdbx_strand_id
1 'polypeptide(L)'
;IQSGPITGDQRFSLPGFLDLCWSPSSGNVSHQNVFWDNGPWSEKCDYAGSVGPYTGMWQRKKGGSSAKQTTWEGGHRVPTVAYWPGKIPANVTSSLMLSTLDIFPTLVSLANATLPSNRRFDGIDISEVLFGYSSKGHQTL
;
A
#
# COMPACT_ATOMS: atom_id res chain seq x y z
N ILE A 1 -4.08 -28.52 -30.77
CA ILE A 1 -4.17 -28.04 -29.37
C ILE A 1 -3.44 -26.70 -29.34
N GLN A 2 -4.18 -25.58 -29.26
CA GLN A 2 -3.56 -24.24 -29.23
C GLN A 2 -3.13 -23.90 -27.80
N SER A 3 -1.87 -23.53 -27.63
CA SER A 3 -1.35 -22.93 -26.40
C SER A 3 -1.81 -21.48 -26.32
N GLY A 4 -2.73 -21.18 -25.39
CA GLY A 4 -3.13 -19.80 -25.08
C GLY A 4 -1.98 -19.01 -24.43
N PRO A 5 -1.98 -17.66 -24.53
CA PRO A 5 -0.93 -16.84 -23.94
C PRO A 5 -0.99 -16.89 -22.42
N ILE A 6 0.19 -17.03 -21.80
CA ILE A 6 0.36 -16.99 -20.34
C ILE A 6 0.08 -15.55 -19.89
N THR A 7 -1.01 -15.33 -19.15
CA THR A 7 -1.34 -14.03 -18.56
C THR A 7 -0.31 -13.69 -17.49
N GLY A 8 0.68 -12.86 -17.85
CA GLY A 8 1.72 -12.40 -16.94
C GLY A 8 1.14 -11.65 -15.75
N ASP A 9 1.69 -11.93 -14.57
CA ASP A 9 1.26 -11.43 -13.26
C ASP A 9 1.12 -9.89 -13.23
N GLN A 10 -0.10 -9.40 -12.92
CA GLN A 10 -0.53 -8.01 -13.13
C GLN A 10 -0.50 -7.22 -11.81
N ARG A 11 0.60 -6.49 -11.49
CA ARG A 11 0.69 -5.73 -10.22
C ARG A 11 1.31 -4.34 -10.42
N PHE A 12 0.75 -3.34 -9.74
CA PHE A 12 1.35 -2.01 -9.53
C PHE A 12 1.74 -1.89 -8.06
N SER A 13 3.03 -1.64 -7.78
CA SER A 13 3.55 -1.65 -6.40
C SER A 13 3.86 -0.25 -5.88
N LEU A 14 3.44 0.00 -4.64
CA LEU A 14 3.67 1.20 -3.84
C LEU A 14 4.28 0.81 -2.47
N PRO A 15 4.70 1.79 -1.65
CA PRO A 15 4.92 1.60 -0.22
C PRO A 15 3.73 2.10 0.65
N GLY A 16 3.15 1.24 1.49
CA GLY A 16 2.25 1.59 2.63
C GLY A 16 0.74 1.22 2.56
N PHE A 17 0.27 0.34 3.48
CA PHE A 17 -1.06 0.14 4.18
C PHE A 17 -2.43 0.54 3.55
N LEU A 18 -3.61 -0.13 3.67
CA LEU A 18 -4.21 -1.29 4.39
C LEU A 18 -5.41 -1.91 3.57
N ASP A 19 -5.71 -3.23 3.63
CA ASP A 19 -6.67 -3.96 2.73
C ASP A 19 -8.10 -4.17 3.31
N LEU A 20 -9.12 -4.17 2.44
CA LEU A 20 -10.52 -4.55 2.72
C LEU A 20 -11.21 -5.04 1.43
N CYS A 21 -11.39 -6.35 1.26
CA CYS A 21 -11.97 -6.94 0.05
C CYS A 21 -13.48 -6.69 -0.07
N TRP A 22 -13.89 -5.92 -1.08
CA TRP A 22 -15.30 -5.74 -1.48
C TRP A 22 -15.54 -6.24 -2.90
N SER A 23 -16.46 -7.21 -3.05
CA SER A 23 -16.88 -7.77 -4.33
C SER A 23 -18.40 -7.56 -4.50
N PRO A 24 -18.84 -6.57 -5.29
CA PRO A 24 -20.25 -6.43 -5.62
C PRO A 24 -20.64 -7.53 -6.63
N SER A 25 -21.72 -8.25 -6.36
CA SER A 25 -22.19 -9.41 -7.14
C SER A 25 -22.81 -9.08 -8.50
N SER A 26 -22.52 -7.90 -9.07
CA SER A 26 -23.12 -7.39 -10.31
C SER A 26 -22.12 -6.59 -11.16
N GLY A 27 -21.46 -7.27 -12.09
CA GLY A 27 -20.97 -6.72 -13.37
C GLY A 27 -20.07 -5.48 -13.34
N ASN A 28 -18.74 -5.71 -13.35
CA ASN A 28 -17.71 -4.76 -13.79
C ASN A 28 -17.55 -3.42 -13.04
N VAL A 29 -17.30 -3.48 -11.73
CA VAL A 29 -16.30 -2.59 -11.10
C VAL A 29 -15.50 -3.40 -10.07
N SER A 30 -14.21 -3.64 -10.31
CA SER A 30 -13.31 -4.25 -9.33
C SER A 30 -12.07 -3.37 -9.12
N HIS A 31 -12.03 -2.75 -7.95
CA HIS A 31 -10.84 -2.13 -7.39
C HIS A 31 -10.32 -3.09 -6.31
N GLN A 32 -9.07 -3.54 -6.43
CA GLN A 32 -8.40 -4.39 -5.45
C GLN A 32 -7.13 -3.70 -4.96
N ASN A 33 -6.84 -3.86 -3.69
CA ASN A 33 -5.98 -2.95 -2.95
C ASN A 33 -5.35 -3.72 -1.80
N VAL A 34 -4.15 -4.27 -2.02
CA VAL A 34 -3.47 -5.23 -1.12
C VAL A 34 -2.36 -4.53 -0.34
N PHE A 35 -2.38 -4.70 0.98
CA PHE A 35 -1.58 -3.93 1.92
C PHE A 35 -1.48 -4.66 3.28
N TRP A 36 -0.49 -4.34 4.13
CA TRP A 36 -0.40 -4.85 5.52
C TRP A 36 -0.64 -3.78 6.59
N ASP A 37 -0.69 -4.16 7.88
CA ASP A 37 -1.03 -3.31 9.04
C ASP A 37 0.20 -2.74 9.78
N ASN A 38 1.34 -3.43 9.71
CA ASN A 38 2.66 -3.09 10.23
C ASN A 38 3.69 -4.03 9.60
N GLY A 39 4.97 -3.80 9.89
CA GLY A 39 6.05 -4.74 9.61
C GLY A 39 5.85 -6.11 10.26
N PRO A 40 6.70 -7.09 9.94
CA PRO A 40 6.57 -8.47 10.44
C PRO A 40 6.82 -8.56 11.95
N TRP A 41 6.25 -9.59 12.59
CA TRP A 41 6.39 -9.80 14.03
C TRP A 41 7.65 -10.63 14.34
N SER A 42 8.74 -9.97 14.71
CA SER A 42 10.06 -10.60 14.92
C SER A 42 10.09 -11.65 16.04
N GLU A 43 9.17 -11.59 17.00
CA GLU A 43 9.09 -12.56 18.12
C GLU A 43 8.65 -13.97 17.66
N LYS A 44 8.24 -14.13 16.40
CA LYS A 44 7.90 -15.42 15.79
C LYS A 44 9.09 -16.22 15.26
N CYS A 45 10.32 -15.72 15.40
CA CYS A 45 11.55 -16.40 14.99
C CYS A 45 11.44 -16.95 13.56
N ASP A 46 11.54 -18.27 13.36
CA ASP A 46 11.48 -18.93 12.05
C ASP A 46 10.14 -18.74 11.31
N TYR A 47 9.07 -18.34 12.02
CA TYR A 47 7.76 -18.01 11.45
C TYR A 47 7.55 -16.50 11.23
N ALA A 48 8.56 -15.66 11.46
CA ALA A 48 8.49 -14.24 11.21
C ALA A 48 8.66 -13.92 9.70
N GLY A 49 7.92 -12.93 9.21
CA GLY A 49 8.19 -12.34 7.90
C GLY A 49 9.52 -11.55 7.88
N SER A 50 10.04 -11.27 6.69
CA SER A 50 11.28 -10.50 6.53
C SER A 50 11.04 -8.99 6.53
N VAL A 51 11.85 -8.23 7.28
CA VAL A 51 11.95 -6.77 7.18
C VAL A 51 12.70 -6.31 5.91
N GLY A 52 13.19 -7.24 5.09
CA GLY A 52 13.95 -6.95 3.88
C GLY A 52 15.19 -6.07 4.15
N PRO A 53 15.47 -5.05 3.33
CA PRO A 53 16.63 -4.18 3.50
C PRO A 53 16.49 -3.18 4.66
N TYR A 54 15.34 -3.11 5.33
CA TYR A 54 14.98 -2.06 6.29
C TYR A 54 15.58 -2.28 7.70
N THR A 55 16.87 -2.61 7.76
CA THR A 55 17.64 -2.81 9.00
C THR A 55 18.68 -1.70 9.22
N GLY A 56 18.51 -0.94 10.31
CA GLY A 56 19.43 0.13 10.69
C GLY A 56 20.85 -0.38 10.99
N MET A 57 21.84 0.50 10.81
CA MET A 57 23.22 0.20 11.28
C MET A 57 23.30 0.03 12.79
N TRP A 58 22.36 0.64 13.54
CA TRP A 58 22.31 0.52 15.00
C TRP A 58 21.90 -0.89 15.43
N GLN A 59 20.77 -1.43 14.93
CA GLN A 59 20.37 -2.82 15.24
C GLN A 59 21.45 -3.83 14.84
N ARG A 60 22.04 -3.67 13.65
CA ARG A 60 23.13 -4.56 13.19
C ARG A 60 24.36 -4.55 14.09
N LYS A 61 24.58 -3.50 14.89
CA LYS A 61 25.72 -3.37 15.83
C LYS A 61 25.35 -3.60 17.30
N LYS A 62 24.09 -3.46 17.69
CA LYS A 62 23.63 -3.47 19.09
C LYS A 62 22.59 -4.54 19.42
N GLY A 63 22.03 -5.20 18.41
CA GLY A 63 20.87 -6.09 18.55
C GLY A 63 19.56 -5.32 18.66
N GLY A 64 18.48 -6.05 18.95
CA GLY A 64 17.11 -5.53 18.96
C GLY A 64 16.42 -5.61 17.60
N SER A 65 15.10 -5.45 17.60
CA SER A 65 14.28 -5.52 16.39
C SER A 65 14.29 -4.21 15.59
N SER A 66 14.01 -4.33 14.29
CA SER A 66 13.61 -3.22 13.41
C SER A 66 12.21 -3.44 12.84
N ALA A 67 11.48 -4.43 13.36
CA ALA A 67 10.21 -4.92 12.84
C ALA A 67 9.01 -4.33 13.62
N LYS A 68 7.86 -5.04 13.65
CA LYS A 68 6.65 -4.66 14.42
C LYS A 68 7.01 -4.21 15.85
N GLN A 69 6.22 -3.29 16.40
CA GLN A 69 6.45 -2.60 17.69
C GLN A 69 7.60 -1.57 17.69
N THR A 70 8.16 -1.22 16.52
CA THR A 70 9.22 -0.20 16.43
C THR A 70 8.91 0.88 15.39
N THR A 71 9.45 2.08 15.60
CA THR A 71 9.39 3.21 14.66
C THR A 71 10.52 3.21 13.62
N TRP A 72 11.18 2.06 13.44
CA TRP A 72 12.11 1.87 12.32
C TRP A 72 11.35 1.47 11.06
N GLU A 73 11.92 1.75 9.90
CA GLU A 73 11.32 1.44 8.59
C GLU A 73 10.77 0.01 8.50
N GLY A 74 11.49 -1.00 9.01
CA GLY A 74 11.01 -2.39 8.98
C GLY A 74 9.76 -2.67 9.84
N GLY A 75 9.35 -1.74 10.71
CA GLY A 75 8.19 -1.83 11.58
C GLY A 75 6.97 -1.07 11.09
N HIS A 76 7.16 0.00 10.32
CA HIS A 76 6.08 0.85 9.77
C HIS A 76 6.16 1.07 8.25
N ARG A 77 6.98 0.33 7.50
CA ARG A 77 6.92 0.26 6.04
C ARG A 77 6.44 -1.13 5.64
N VAL A 78 5.44 -1.18 4.77
CA VAL A 78 4.87 -2.43 4.25
C VAL A 78 4.81 -2.41 2.71
N PRO A 79 4.87 -3.57 2.05
CA PRO A 79 4.51 -3.68 0.64
C PRO A 79 3.05 -3.28 0.41
N THR A 80 2.81 -2.63 -0.72
CA THR A 80 1.47 -2.28 -1.22
C THR A 80 1.34 -2.68 -2.67
N VAL A 81 0.15 -3.13 -3.07
CA VAL A 81 -0.28 -3.24 -4.46
C VAL A 81 -1.65 -2.61 -4.63
N ALA A 82 -1.83 -1.73 -5.62
CA ALA A 82 -3.15 -1.25 -6.04
C ALA A 82 -3.47 -1.76 -7.46
N TYR A 83 -4.72 -2.12 -7.71
CA TYR A 83 -5.14 -2.77 -8.95
C TYR A 83 -6.58 -2.38 -9.34
N TRP A 84 -6.72 -1.75 -10.51
CA TRP A 84 -8.02 -1.43 -11.08
C TRP A 84 -7.92 -1.43 -12.61
N PRO A 85 -8.37 -2.51 -13.28
CA PRO A 85 -8.31 -2.64 -14.73
C PRO A 85 -8.96 -1.46 -15.46
N GLY A 86 -8.24 -0.90 -16.44
CA GLY A 86 -8.71 0.25 -17.22
C GLY A 86 -8.70 1.60 -16.47
N LYS A 87 -8.15 1.66 -15.25
CA LYS A 87 -8.03 2.88 -14.43
C LYS A 87 -6.62 3.10 -13.89
N ILE A 88 -6.07 2.11 -13.21
CA ILE A 88 -4.68 2.13 -12.74
C ILE A 88 -3.79 1.57 -13.86
N PRO A 89 -2.71 2.26 -14.29
CA PRO A 89 -1.79 1.73 -15.30
C PRO A 89 -1.13 0.43 -14.83
N ALA A 90 -1.14 -0.59 -15.69
CA ALA A 90 -0.57 -1.89 -15.36
C ALA A 90 0.97 -1.89 -15.39
N ASN A 91 1.58 -2.73 -14.54
CA ASN A 91 3.03 -3.01 -14.54
C ASN A 91 3.92 -1.77 -14.33
N VAL A 92 3.47 -0.80 -13.52
CA VAL A 92 4.28 0.34 -13.08
C VAL A 92 4.66 0.19 -11.59
N THR A 93 5.57 1.03 -11.12
CA THR A 93 5.93 1.14 -9.71
C THR A 93 6.12 2.60 -9.35
N SER A 94 5.83 2.98 -8.11
CA SER A 94 6.02 4.35 -7.64
C SER A 94 6.76 4.36 -6.31
N SER A 95 7.75 5.24 -6.21
CA SER A 95 8.57 5.48 -5.02
C SER A 95 8.05 6.65 -4.17
N LEU A 96 6.83 7.13 -4.45
CA LEU A 96 6.21 8.22 -3.69
C LEU A 96 5.91 7.76 -2.26
N MET A 97 6.07 8.69 -1.32
CA MET A 97 5.75 8.46 0.08
C MET A 97 4.25 8.66 0.28
N LEU A 98 3.56 7.57 0.64
CA LEU A 98 2.12 7.49 0.87
C LEU A 98 1.85 6.90 2.27
N SER A 99 0.63 7.08 2.77
CA SER A 99 0.21 6.69 4.12
C SER A 99 -1.03 5.80 4.10
N THR A 100 -1.18 4.93 5.10
CA THR A 100 -2.45 4.23 5.41
C THR A 100 -3.64 5.17 5.40
N LEU A 101 -3.40 6.38 5.91
CA LEU A 101 -4.43 7.37 6.15
C LEU A 101 -4.98 7.93 4.84
N ASP A 102 -4.25 7.81 3.72
CA ASP A 102 -4.66 8.26 2.39
C ASP A 102 -5.80 7.40 1.80
N ILE A 103 -5.97 6.16 2.25
CA ILE A 103 -7.03 5.27 1.76
C ILE A 103 -8.42 5.84 2.04
N PHE A 104 -8.65 6.33 3.25
CA PHE A 104 -9.97 6.85 3.63
C PHE A 104 -10.44 8.03 2.76
N PRO A 105 -9.69 9.15 2.62
CA PRO A 105 -10.08 10.26 1.75
C PRO A 105 -10.12 9.85 0.26
N THR A 106 -9.23 8.95 -0.18
CA THR A 106 -9.27 8.43 -1.56
C THR A 106 -10.54 7.64 -1.84
N LEU A 107 -10.95 6.73 -0.96
CA LEU A 107 -12.20 5.98 -1.12
C LEU A 107 -13.45 6.88 -1.05
N VAL A 108 -13.44 7.91 -0.20
CA VAL A 108 -14.51 8.93 -0.14
C VAL A 108 -14.60 9.69 -1.48
N SER A 109 -13.47 10.12 -2.03
CA SER A 109 -13.38 10.80 -3.33
C SER A 109 -13.88 9.91 -4.47
N LEU A 110 -13.40 8.66 -4.56
CA LEU A 110 -13.81 7.67 -5.56
C LEU A 110 -15.30 7.30 -5.48
N ALA A 111 -15.92 7.40 -4.31
CA ALA A 111 -17.36 7.21 -4.12
C ALA A 111 -18.20 8.45 -4.48
N ASN A 112 -17.59 9.55 -4.95
CA ASN A 112 -18.20 10.88 -5.12
C ASN A 112 -18.85 11.42 -3.82
N ALA A 113 -18.29 11.05 -2.67
CA ALA A 113 -18.72 11.54 -1.36
C ALA A 113 -17.81 12.70 -0.88
N THR A 114 -18.21 13.38 0.18
CA THR A 114 -17.45 14.49 0.78
C THR A 114 -17.00 14.18 2.20
N LEU A 115 -15.80 14.63 2.56
CA LEU A 115 -15.27 14.50 3.92
C LEU A 115 -16.02 15.45 4.87
N PRO A 116 -16.32 15.03 6.11
CA PRO A 116 -16.87 15.92 7.14
C PRO A 116 -15.94 17.10 7.43
N SER A 117 -16.43 18.32 7.20
CA SER A 117 -15.67 19.57 7.42
C SER A 117 -15.38 19.89 8.89
N ASN A 118 -16.00 19.16 9.84
CA ASN A 118 -15.87 19.39 11.28
C ASN A 118 -14.67 18.68 11.93
N ARG A 119 -13.79 18.07 11.15
CA ARG A 119 -12.56 17.43 11.64
C ARG A 119 -11.45 17.53 10.59
N ARG A 120 -10.21 17.36 11.03
CA ARG A 120 -9.05 17.21 10.15
C ARG A 120 -8.80 15.73 9.87
N PHE A 121 -8.21 15.46 8.72
CA PHE A 121 -7.71 14.16 8.30
C PHE A 121 -6.26 14.36 7.87
N ASP A 122 -5.37 13.47 8.31
CA ASP A 122 -3.94 13.57 8.00
C ASP A 122 -3.59 12.94 6.64
N GLY A 123 -4.45 12.03 6.16
CA GLY A 123 -4.36 11.47 4.82
C GLY A 123 -4.90 12.40 3.73
N ILE A 124 -4.41 12.22 2.52
CA ILE A 124 -4.79 12.95 1.31
C ILE A 124 -5.45 12.03 0.27
N ASP A 125 -6.24 12.59 -0.63
CA ASP A 125 -6.71 11.84 -1.81
C ASP A 125 -5.54 11.60 -2.78
N ILE A 126 -5.27 10.32 -3.06
CA ILE A 126 -4.19 9.85 -3.93
C ILE A 126 -4.72 9.25 -5.25
N SER A 127 -6.01 9.40 -5.55
CA SER A 127 -6.63 8.90 -6.80
C SER A 127 -5.85 9.30 -8.06
N GLU A 128 -5.44 10.57 -8.17
CA GLU A 128 -4.62 11.07 -9.27
C GLU A 128 -3.22 10.42 -9.35
N VAL A 129 -2.67 9.97 -8.22
CA VAL A 129 -1.41 9.19 -8.19
C VAL A 129 -1.66 7.76 -8.66
N LEU A 130 -2.75 7.13 -8.21
CA LEU A 130 -3.15 5.78 -8.64
C LEU A 130 -3.44 5.71 -10.15
N PHE A 131 -4.06 6.75 -10.72
CA PHE A 131 -4.36 6.84 -12.15
C PHE A 131 -3.17 7.32 -13.01
N GLY A 132 -2.04 7.70 -12.38
CA GLY A 132 -0.82 8.12 -13.07
C GLY A 132 -0.84 9.57 -13.60
N TYR A 133 -1.79 10.40 -13.15
CA TYR A 133 -1.90 11.81 -13.51
C TYR A 133 -1.06 12.74 -12.61
N SER A 134 -0.68 12.26 -11.41
CA SER A 134 0.13 13.00 -10.44
C SER A 134 1.36 12.21 -9.98
N SER A 135 2.47 12.92 -9.79
CA SER A 135 3.72 12.41 -9.19
C SER A 135 4.00 13.05 -7.82
N LYS A 136 2.96 13.55 -7.13
CA LYS A 136 3.08 14.22 -5.82
C LYS A 136 2.53 13.33 -4.70
N GLY A 137 3.41 12.81 -3.85
CA GLY A 137 3.07 12.21 -2.56
C GLY A 137 3.32 13.17 -1.38
N HIS A 138 3.38 12.63 -0.17
CA HIS A 138 3.77 13.37 1.03
C HIS A 138 5.24 13.82 0.97
N GLN A 139 5.55 14.96 1.58
CA GLN A 139 6.94 15.42 1.78
C GLN A 139 7.54 14.90 3.10
N THR A 140 6.68 14.70 4.10
CA THR A 140 6.97 14.16 5.44
C THR A 140 5.74 13.37 5.89
N LEU A 141 5.95 12.31 6.68
CA LEU A 141 4.90 11.59 7.42
C LEU A 141 4.98 11.94 8.92
#